data_AF-A0AAW2DHY5-F1
#
_entry.id   AF-A0AAW2DHY5-F1
#
_cell.length_a   1.000
_cell.length_b   1.000
_cell.length_c   1.000
_cell.angle_alpha   90.00
_cell.angle_beta   90.00
_cell.angle_gamma   90.00
#
_symmetry.space_group_name_H-M   'P 1'
#
loop_
_entity.id
_entity.type
_entity.pdbx_description
1 polymer ?
#
loop_
_entity_poly.entity_id
_entity_poly.type
_entity_poly.pdbx_seq_one_letter_code
_entity_poly.pdbx_strand_id
1 'polypeptide(L)' 'GFDEREIVSLLGKHNIGKIDSEFIQKRLSDFKGTRQPDPTISPDFITKMKMSCQDNNKTTTQPSLSMATLEMTESAVGML' A
#
# COMPACT_ATOMS: atom_id res chain seq x y z
N GLY A 1 31.82 7.66 -1.36
CA GLY A 1 30.65 7.13 -0.62
C GLY A 1 29.85 8.30 -0.12
N PHE A 2 28.55 8.12 0.10
CA PHE A 2 27.69 9.18 0.62
C PHE A 2 27.79 9.29 2.15
N ASP A 3 27.71 10.50 2.68
CA ASP A 3 27.53 10.74 4.11
C ASP A 3 26.06 10.56 4.55
N GLU A 4 25.80 10.68 5.86
CA GLU A 4 24.45 10.51 6.43
C GLU A 4 23.45 11.51 5.83
N ARG A 5 23.85 12.77 5.63
CA ARG A 5 23.01 13.81 5.04
C ARG A 5 22.66 13.45 3.60
N GLU A 6 23.64 13.04 2.82
CA GLU A 6 23.45 12.68 1.41
C GLU A 6 22.53 11.47 1.27
N ILE A 7 22.66 10.45 2.14
CA ILE A 7 21.74 9.29 2.17
C ILE A 7 20.32 9.73 2.54
N VAL A 8 20.15 10.58 3.55
CA VAL A 8 18.83 11.11 3.93
C VAL A 8 18.20 11.92 2.80
N SER A 9 18.99 12.72 2.07
CA SER A 9 18.51 13.43 0.88
C SER A 9 18.07 12.47 -0.23
N LEU A 10 18.80 11.38 -0.48
CA LEU A 10 18.45 10.39 -1.50
C LEU A 10 17.19 9.59 -1.16
N LEU A 11 16.90 9.37 0.12
CA LEU A 11 15.66 8.70 0.55
C LEU A 11 14.40 9.44 0.09
N GLY A 12 14.46 10.75 -0.16
CA GLY A 12 13.37 11.54 -0.71
C GLY A 12 12.84 11.03 -2.05
N LYS A 13 13.64 10.28 -2.82
CA LYS A 13 13.20 9.65 -4.08
C LYS A 13 12.06 8.64 -3.88
N HIS A 14 11.91 8.05 -2.70
CA HIS A 14 10.81 7.13 -2.38
C HIS A 14 9.44 7.82 -2.23
N ASN A 15 9.37 9.15 -2.33
CA ASN A 15 8.10 9.90 -2.31
C ASN A 15 7.25 9.67 -3.58
N ILE A 16 7.87 9.19 -4.67
CA ILE A 16 7.18 8.86 -5.92
C ILE A 16 7.55 7.45 -6.36
N GLY A 17 6.58 6.68 -6.85
CA GLY A 17 6.80 5.35 -7.39
C GLY A 17 5.91 4.28 -6.76
N LYS A 18 6.28 3.02 -7.01
CA LYS A 18 5.61 1.83 -6.49
C LYS A 18 6.67 0.86 -5.97
N ILE A 19 6.29 0.05 -4.99
CA ILE A 19 7.08 -1.07 -4.50
C ILE A 19 6.21 -2.32 -4.57
N ASP A 20 6.83 -3.47 -4.79
CA ASP A 20 6.13 -4.75 -4.72
C ASP A 20 5.89 -5.15 -3.26
N SER A 21 4.80 -5.88 -3.04
CA SER A 21 4.34 -6.30 -1.71
C SER A 21 5.41 -7.08 -0.94
N GLU A 22 6.26 -7.83 -1.64
CA GLU A 22 7.33 -8.64 -1.04
C GLU A 22 8.29 -7.83 -0.16
N PHE A 23 8.52 -6.55 -0.49
CA PHE A 23 9.44 -5.68 0.26
C PHE A 23 8.89 -5.21 1.60
N ILE A 24 7.56 -5.18 1.77
CA ILE A 24 6.92 -4.65 2.98
C ILE A 24 6.19 -5.72 3.79
N GLN A 25 5.81 -6.85 3.18
CA GLN A 25 4.95 -7.87 3.78
C GLN A 25 5.43 -8.37 5.15
N LYS A 26 6.74 -8.61 5.31
CA LYS A 26 7.31 -9.03 6.61
C LYS A 26 7.06 -8.01 7.72
N ARG A 27 7.11 -6.72 7.42
CA ARG A 27 6.81 -5.66 8.41
C ARG A 27 5.30 -5.59 8.72
N LEU A 28 4.44 -6.09 7.84
CA LEU A 28 2.99 -6.09 8.06
C LEU A 28 2.48 -7.25 8.93
N SER A 29 3.20 -8.38 8.99
CA SER A 29 2.68 -9.62 9.61
C SER A 29 3.65 -10.36 10.52
N ASP A 30 4.97 -10.31 10.27
CA ASP A 30 5.96 -11.09 10.98
C ASP A 30 7.27 -10.33 11.10
N PHE A 31 7.21 -9.20 11.80
CA PHE A 31 8.36 -8.34 12.00
C PHE A 31 9.36 -9.04 12.90
N LYS A 32 10.56 -9.33 12.36
CA LYS A 32 11.65 -9.98 13.07
C LYS A 32 11.28 -11.35 13.70
N GLY A 33 10.35 -12.10 13.09
CA GLY A 33 9.96 -13.43 13.58
C GLY A 33 9.00 -13.42 14.77
N THR A 34 8.43 -12.27 15.12
CA THR A 34 7.53 -12.12 16.28
C THR A 34 6.09 -12.58 16.01
N ARG A 35 5.74 -12.88 14.74
CA ARG A 35 4.35 -13.05 14.27
C ARG A 35 3.45 -11.84 14.55
N GLN A 36 4.04 -10.67 14.71
CA GLN A 36 3.36 -9.40 14.92
C GLN A 36 3.81 -8.35 13.89
N PRO A 37 2.97 -7.37 13.56
CA PRO A 37 3.37 -6.24 12.71
C PRO A 37 4.47 -5.41 13.38
N ASP A 38 5.22 -4.66 12.56
CA ASP A 38 6.23 -3.73 13.05
C ASP A 38 5.56 -2.62 13.90
N PRO A 39 5.92 -2.46 15.19
CA PRO A 39 5.28 -1.50 16.08
C PRO A 39 5.59 -0.03 15.73
N THR A 40 6.56 0.22 14.84
CA THR A 40 6.88 1.57 14.36
C THR A 40 5.97 2.05 13.23
N ILE A 41 5.13 1.17 12.68
CA ILE A 41 4.18 1.50 11.63
C ILE A 41 2.80 1.72 12.25
N SER A 42 2.07 2.74 11.80
CA SER A 42 0.73 3.00 12.33
C SER A 42 -0.24 1.84 12.02
N PRO A 43 -1.12 1.46 12.97
CA PRO A 43 -2.08 0.36 12.77
C PRO A 43 -2.99 0.55 11.54
N ASP A 44 -3.39 1.79 11.26
CA ASP A 44 -4.22 2.11 10.08
C ASP A 44 -3.47 1.86 8.77
N PHE A 45 -2.17 2.19 8.73
CA PHE A 45 -1.33 1.92 7.57
C PHE A 45 -1.10 0.43 7.38
N ILE A 46 -0.91 -0.33 8.48
CA ILE A 46 -0.84 -1.80 8.42
C ILE A 46 -2.11 -2.37 7.78
N THR A 47 -3.28 -1.93 8.22
CA THR A 47 -4.57 -2.39 7.68
C THR A 47 -4.69 -2.07 6.20
N LYS A 48 -4.41 -0.82 5.80
CA LYS A 48 -4.45 -0.38 4.41
C LYS A 48 -3.49 -1.19 3.52
N MET A 49 -2.25 -1.38 3.96
CA MET A 49 -1.25 -2.11 3.19
C MET A 49 -1.58 -3.60 3.10
N LYS A 50 -2.12 -4.21 4.16
CA LYS A 50 -2.60 -5.61 4.08
C LYS A 50 -3.69 -5.78 3.03
N MET A 51 -4.60 -4.82 2.89
CA MET A 51 -5.61 -4.84 1.82
C MET A 51 -4.98 -4.68 0.44
N SER A 52 -4.00 -3.78 0.30
CA SER A 52 -3.28 -3.58 -0.98
C SER A 52 -2.40 -4.77 -1.38
N CYS A 53 -1.87 -5.50 -0.40
CA CYS A 53 -0.99 -6.65 -0.59
C CYS A 53 -1.75 -7.99 -0.56
N GLN A 54 -3.09 -7.99 -0.63
CA GLN A 54 -3.84 -9.24 -0.69
C GLN A 54 -3.34 -10.08 -1.86
N ASP A 55 -3.01 -11.34 -1.55
CA ASP A 55 -2.60 -12.32 -2.55
C ASP A 55 -3.76 -12.54 -3.51
N ASN A 56 -3.73 -11.83 -4.63
CA ASN A 56 -4.36 -12.32 -5.82
C ASN A 56 -3.57 -13.57 -6.21
N ASN A 57 -4.02 -14.72 -5.76
CA ASN A 57 -3.83 -15.99 -6.46
C ASN A 57 -4.39 -15.97 -7.90
N LYS A 58 -4.61 -14.79 -8.50
CA LYS A 58 -4.72 -14.57 -9.93
C LYS A 58 -3.36 -14.12 -10.46
N THR A 59 -2.72 -15.03 -11.18
CA THR A 59 -1.84 -14.70 -12.30
C THR A 59 -2.47 -13.58 -13.11
N THR A 60 -2.01 -12.35 -12.97
CA THR A 60 -2.46 -11.24 -13.81
C THR A 60 -1.27 -10.33 -14.03
N THR A 61 -0.54 -10.66 -15.10
CA THR A 61 -0.02 -9.73 -16.11
C THR A 61 -0.50 -8.32 -15.86
N GLN A 62 0.41 -7.38 -15.62
CA GLN A 62 0.08 -5.95 -15.57
C GLN A 62 -0.72 -5.55 -16.82
N PRO A 63 -1.80 -4.79 -16.66
CA PRO A 63 -1.99 -3.66 -17.54
C PRO A 63 -2.22 -2.38 -16.74
N SER A 64 -1.47 -1.37 -17.16
CA SER A 64 -1.70 0.06 -17.03
C SER A 64 -3.12 0.50 -16.61
N LEU A 65 -3.15 1.39 -15.61
CA LEU A 65 -4.07 2.51 -15.38
C LEU A 65 -5.56 2.33 -15.79
N SER A 66 -6.44 2.21 -14.81
CA SER A 66 -7.77 2.82 -14.89
C SER A 66 -8.12 3.48 -13.56
N MET A 67 -8.40 4.78 -13.61
CA MET A 67 -9.04 5.51 -12.52
C MET A 67 -10.45 4.96 -12.35
N ALA A 68 -10.78 4.53 -11.13
CA ALA A 68 -12.16 4.22 -10.77
C ALA A 68 -12.97 5.53 -10.75
N THR A 69 -13.89 5.68 -11.70
CA THR A 69 -15.00 6.64 -11.58
C THR A 69 -15.96 6.05 -10.55
N LEU A 70 -16.05 6.69 -9.38
CA LEU A 70 -17.14 6.44 -8.43
C LEU A 70 -18.40 7.13 -9.00
N GLU A 71 -19.26 6.38 -9.67
CA GLU A 71 -20.62 6.82 -9.97
C GLU A 71 -21.48 6.64 -8.70
N MET A 72 -22.04 7.75 -8.23
CA MET A 72 -22.87 7.86 -7.03
C MET A 72 -24.29 7.39 -7.39
N THR A 73 -24.75 6.27 -6.84
CA THR A 73 -26.12 5.77 -7.08
C THR A 73 -27.14 6.71 -6.46
N GLU A 74 -27.92 7.41 -7.30
CA GLU A 74 -29.03 8.27 -6.90
C GLU A 74 -30.18 7.43 -6.30
N SER A 75 -30.61 7.82 -5.10
CA SER A 75 -31.65 7.16 -4.31
C SER A 75 -33.03 7.61 -4.77
N ALA A 76 -33.87 6.66 -5.19
CA ALA A 76 -35.28 6.88 -5.55
C ALA A 76 -36.10 7.41 -4.36
N VAL A 77 -36.70 8.59 -4.50
CA VAL A 77 -37.81 9.10 -3.63
C VAL A 77 -38.74 10.01 -4.44
N GLY A 78 -40.05 9.72 -4.42
CA GLY A 78 -41.14 10.70 -4.56
C GLY A 78 -41.69 10.91 -5.98
N MET A 79 -42.78 10.24 -6.39
CA MET A 79 -44.20 10.65 -6.19
C MET A 79 -44.60 11.97 -6.89
N LEU A 80 -45.09 11.88 -8.14
CA LEU A 80 -46.46 12.21 -8.60
C LEU A 80 -46.56 12.09 -10.13
#